data_AF-A0A1G0FR60-F1
#
_entry.id   AF-A0A1G0FR60-F1
#
_cell.length_a   1.000
_cell.length_b   1.000
_cell.length_c   1.000
_cell.angle_alpha   90.00
_cell.angle_beta   90.00
_cell.angle_gamma   90.00
#
_symmetry.space_group_name_H-M   'P 1'
#
loop_
_entity.id
_entity.type
_entity.pdbx_description
1 polymer ?
#
loop_
_entity_poly.entity_id
_entity_poly.type
_entity_poly.pdbx_seq_one_letter_code
_entity_poly.pdbx_strand_id
1 'polypeptide(L)'
;MPAYERVASFLEAHNLLPSGGPVVVGLSGGPDSLCLFDCLHRTGIGTVVAHLDHGLRPGSWRDAEFVLRLAASRGVPAVVERLRRGALPIPGMTVEEGARHLRYRFLASVAREHMADR
;
A
#
# COMPACT_ATOMS: atom_id res chain seq x y z
N MET A 1 -17.77 19.37 2.71
CA MET A 1 -16.33 19.18 2.48
C MET A 1 -16.11 17.87 1.74
N PRO A 2 -15.55 17.93 0.51
CA PRO A 2 -14.98 16.78 -0.19
C PRO A 2 -14.10 15.90 0.71
N ALA A 3 -14.05 14.60 0.43
CA ALA A 3 -13.27 13.62 1.22
C ALA A 3 -11.79 14.03 1.33
N TYR A 4 -11.20 14.53 0.25
CA TYR A 4 -9.81 15.01 0.22
C TYR A 4 -9.54 16.15 1.21
N GLU A 5 -10.40 17.16 1.30
CA GLU A 5 -10.16 18.30 2.19
C GLU A 5 -10.09 17.85 3.65
N ARG A 6 -10.96 16.91 4.05
CA ARG A 6 -10.92 16.34 5.40
C ARG A 6 -9.63 15.56 5.66
N VAL A 7 -9.17 14.80 4.66
CA VAL A 7 -7.91 14.04 4.77
C VAL A 7 -6.72 14.99 4.84
N ALA A 8 -6.64 15.98 3.96
CA ALA A 8 -5.57 16.98 3.94
C ALA A 8 -5.47 17.74 5.27
N SER A 9 -6.60 18.29 5.77
CA SER A 9 -6.62 18.97 7.07
C SER A 9 -6.22 18.05 8.22
N PHE A 10 -6.59 16.76 8.18
CA PHE A 10 -6.21 15.81 9.21
C PHE A 10 -4.71 15.48 9.17
N LEU A 11 -4.14 15.31 7.98
CA LEU A 11 -2.71 15.04 7.78
C LEU A 11 -1.86 16.22 8.28
N GLU A 12 -2.28 17.45 7.97
CA GLU A 12 -1.63 18.68 8.43
C GLU A 12 -1.73 18.85 9.95
N ALA A 13 -2.93 18.73 10.52
CA ALA A 13 -3.17 18.94 11.94
C ALA A 13 -2.38 17.98 12.85
N HIS A 14 -2.03 16.79 12.34
CA HIS A 14 -1.33 15.76 13.10
C HIS A 14 0.11 15.52 12.62
N ASN A 15 0.62 16.32 11.68
CA ASN A 15 1.96 16.19 11.10
C ASN A 15 2.31 14.74 10.71
N LEU A 16 1.38 14.08 10.01
CA LEU A 16 1.46 12.63 9.75
C LEU A 16 2.37 12.27 8.59
N LEU A 17 2.61 13.21 7.70
CA LEU A 17 3.45 13.01 6.53
C LEU A 17 4.87 13.49 6.80
N PRO A 18 5.88 12.76 6.32
CA PRO A 18 7.26 13.16 6.48
C PRO A 18 7.58 14.41 5.66
N SER A 19 8.60 15.15 6.12
CA SER A 19 9.19 16.26 5.38
C SER A 19 10.31 15.82 4.42
N GLY A 20 10.74 14.54 4.48
CA GLY A 20 11.78 13.96 3.63
C GLY A 20 11.34 12.61 3.05
N GLY A 21 11.86 12.27 1.86
CA GLY A 21 11.62 10.97 1.22
C GLY A 21 10.16 10.69 0.80
N PRO A 22 9.93 9.58 0.08
CA PRO A 22 8.57 9.15 -0.26
C PRO A 22 7.88 8.41 0.91
N VAL A 23 6.58 8.18 0.78
CA VAL A 23 5.77 7.33 1.69
C VAL A 23 5.34 6.04 0.97
N VAL A 24 5.41 4.90 1.65
CA VAL A 24 4.87 3.65 1.12
C VAL A 24 3.36 3.59 1.31
N VAL A 25 2.62 3.38 0.21
CA VAL A 25 1.17 3.23 0.22
C VAL A 25 0.78 1.79 -0.11
N GLY A 26 0.28 1.08 0.89
CA GLY A 26 -0.23 -0.28 0.71
C GLY A 26 -1.56 -0.30 -0.02
N LEU A 27 -1.58 -0.74 -1.29
CA LEU A 27 -2.81 -0.90 -2.06
C LEU A 27 -3.32 -2.33 -1.98
N SER A 28 -4.55 -2.55 -1.50
CA SER A 28 -5.18 -3.87 -1.50
C SER A 28 -6.02 -4.14 -2.74
N GLY A 29 -6.30 -3.10 -3.55
CA GLY A 29 -7.26 -3.13 -4.65
C GLY A 29 -8.67 -2.70 -4.25
N GLY A 30 -8.95 -2.53 -2.95
CA GLY A 30 -10.24 -2.06 -2.44
C GLY A 30 -10.39 -0.52 -2.50
N PRO A 31 -11.65 -0.02 -2.52
CA PRO A 31 -11.96 1.40 -2.69
C PRO A 31 -11.31 2.30 -1.64
N ASP A 32 -11.20 1.85 -0.39
CA ASP A 32 -10.57 2.63 0.69
C ASP A 32 -9.09 2.89 0.42
N SER A 33 -8.36 1.85 -0.02
CA SER A 33 -6.94 1.98 -0.34
C SER A 33 -6.71 2.87 -1.56
N LEU A 34 -7.63 2.82 -2.53
CA LEU A 34 -7.59 3.68 -3.72
C LEU A 34 -7.89 5.14 -3.39
N CYS A 35 -8.88 5.39 -2.52
CA CYS A 35 -9.18 6.72 -2.00
C CYS A 35 -7.99 7.31 -1.24
N LEU A 36 -7.34 6.50 -0.39
CA LEU A 36 -6.14 6.91 0.34
C LEU A 36 -5.01 7.28 -0.62
N PHE A 37 -4.74 6.46 -1.63
CA PHE A 37 -3.72 6.75 -2.64
C PHE A 37 -4.04 8.03 -3.43
N ASP A 38 -5.29 8.23 -3.87
CA ASP A 38 -5.69 9.47 -4.55
C ASP A 38 -5.47 10.70 -3.65
N CYS A 39 -5.86 10.61 -2.37
CA CYS A 39 -5.66 11.71 -1.43
C CYS A 39 -4.18 12.02 -1.22
N LEU A 40 -3.33 11.01 -1.04
CA LEU A 40 -1.88 11.21 -0.85
C LEU A 40 -1.21 11.72 -2.13
N HIS A 41 -1.59 11.22 -3.31
CA HIS A 41 -1.04 11.69 -4.57
C HIS A 41 -1.30 13.19 -4.78
N ARG A 42 -2.48 13.67 -4.35
CA ARG A 42 -2.87 15.08 -4.44
C ARG A 42 -2.14 16.01 -3.47
N THR A 43 -1.53 15.49 -2.40
CA THR A 43 -0.70 16.34 -1.51
C THR A 43 0.64 16.71 -2.15
N GLY A 44 1.02 16.04 -3.26
CA GLY A 44 2.29 16.25 -3.94
C GLY A 44 3.49 15.55 -3.28
N ILE A 45 3.26 14.81 -2.19
CA ILE A 45 4.31 14.01 -1.56
C ILE A 45 4.66 12.81 -2.44
N GLY A 46 5.96 12.51 -2.53
CA GLY A 46 6.43 11.32 -3.20
C GLY A 46 5.81 10.07 -2.58
N THR A 47 5.30 9.16 -3.40
CA THR A 47 4.74 7.90 -2.91
C THR A 47 5.41 6.73 -3.61
N VAL A 48 5.41 5.57 -2.94
CA VAL A 48 5.73 4.28 -3.55
C VAL A 48 4.56 3.36 -3.27
N VAL A 49 3.95 2.85 -4.32
CA VAL A 49 2.83 1.92 -4.20
C VAL A 49 3.36 0.52 -3.88
N ALA A 50 2.74 -0.17 -2.93
CA ALA A 50 3.11 -1.52 -2.57
C ALA A 50 1.88 -2.43 -2.49
N HIS A 51 1.90 -3.55 -3.20
CA HIS A 51 0.83 -4.57 -3.14
C HIS A 51 1.40 -5.95 -2.86
N LEU A 52 0.82 -6.64 -1.89
CA LEU A 52 1.12 -8.03 -1.59
C LEU A 52 -0.09 -8.89 -1.97
N ASP A 53 0.04 -9.68 -3.04
CA ASP A 53 -0.93 -10.69 -3.42
C ASP A 53 -0.81 -11.90 -2.48
N HIS A 54 -1.78 -12.06 -1.57
CA HIS A 54 -1.81 -13.18 -0.64
C HIS A 54 -2.17 -14.52 -1.30
N GLY A 55 -2.72 -14.51 -2.52
CA GLY A 55 -3.13 -15.72 -3.24
C GLY A 55 -4.32 -16.46 -2.63
N LEU A 56 -5.11 -15.82 -1.76
CA LEU A 56 -6.23 -16.44 -1.02
C LEU A 56 -7.47 -16.69 -1.89
N ARG A 57 -7.61 -15.97 -3.01
CA ARG A 57 -8.74 -16.11 -3.93
C ARG A 57 -8.25 -16.39 -5.36
N PRO A 58 -8.92 -17.28 -6.11
CA PRO A 58 -8.69 -17.39 -7.54
C PRO A 58 -8.84 -16.02 -8.21
N GLY A 59 -7.88 -15.64 -9.04
CA GLY A 59 -7.91 -14.35 -9.74
C GLY A 59 -7.28 -13.17 -9.01
N SER A 60 -6.71 -13.34 -7.80
CA SER A 60 -6.05 -12.26 -7.05
C SER A 60 -4.91 -11.55 -7.79
N TRP A 61 -4.31 -12.22 -8.78
CA TRP A 61 -3.33 -11.63 -9.69
C TRP A 61 -3.88 -10.44 -10.49
N ARG A 62 -5.20 -10.34 -10.69
CA ARG A 62 -5.84 -9.20 -11.37
C ARG A 62 -5.73 -7.92 -10.55
N ASP A 63 -5.74 -8.03 -9.22
CA ASP A 63 -5.56 -6.89 -8.32
C ASP A 63 -4.14 -6.35 -8.43
N ALA A 64 -3.14 -7.25 -8.49
CA ALA A 64 -1.76 -6.91 -8.76
C ALA A 64 -1.58 -6.17 -10.11
N GLU A 65 -2.16 -6.68 -11.19
CA GLU A 65 -2.11 -6.01 -12.49
C GLU A 65 -2.80 -4.64 -12.48
N PHE A 66 -3.94 -4.53 -11.81
CA PHE A 66 -4.65 -3.26 -11.67
C PHE A 66 -3.81 -2.23 -10.93
N VAL A 67 -3.16 -2.63 -9.82
CA VAL A 67 -2.27 -1.76 -9.04
C VAL A 67 -1.10 -1.26 -9.89
N LEU A 68 -0.46 -2.15 -10.65
CA LEU A 68 0.64 -1.77 -11.55
C LEU A 68 0.19 -0.74 -12.58
N ARG A 69 -0.95 -0.97 -13.24
CA ARG A 69 -1.51 -0.02 -14.23
C ARG A 69 -1.87 1.33 -13.60
N LEU A 70 -2.48 1.31 -12.42
CA LEU A 70 -2.86 2.53 -11.71
C LEU A 70 -1.62 3.35 -11.35
N ALA A 71 -0.61 2.73 -10.75
CA ALA A 71 0.62 3.42 -10.38
C ALA A 71 1.33 4.00 -11.61
N ALA A 72 1.43 3.22 -12.70
CA ALA A 72 1.99 3.67 -13.97
C ALA A 72 1.24 4.88 -14.54
N SER A 73 -0.10 4.87 -14.53
CA SER A 73 -0.93 6.00 -14.99
C SER A 73 -0.74 7.29 -14.18
N ARG A 74 -0.21 7.19 -12.97
CA ARG A 74 0.08 8.32 -12.07
C ARG A 74 1.57 8.67 -12.01
N GLY A 75 2.42 7.96 -12.77
CA GLY A 75 3.87 8.16 -12.74
C GLY A 75 4.51 7.80 -11.41
N VAL A 76 3.92 6.87 -10.64
CA VAL A 76 4.36 6.48 -9.30
C VAL A 76 5.05 5.10 -9.35
N PRO A 77 6.20 4.91 -8.68
CA PRO A 77 6.83 3.59 -8.54
C PRO A 77 5.88 2.61 -7.86
N ALA A 78 5.87 1.35 -8.31
CA ALA A 78 5.10 0.28 -7.69
C ALA A 78 5.93 -0.98 -7.48
N VAL A 79 5.83 -1.53 -6.27
CA VAL A 79 6.37 -2.84 -5.92
C VAL A 79 5.22 -3.80 -5.69
N VAL A 80 5.22 -4.91 -6.42
CA VAL A 80 4.18 -5.93 -6.30
C VAL A 80 4.82 -7.28 -6.10
N GLU A 81 4.46 -7.93 -5.01
CA GLU A 81 4.91 -9.28 -4.69
C GLU A 81 3.73 -10.21 -4.49
N ARG A 82 3.98 -11.50 -4.73
CA ARG A 82 3.03 -12.57 -4.44
C ARG A 82 3.61 -13.50 -3.41
N LEU A 83 2.80 -13.85 -2.41
CA LEU A 83 3.18 -14.85 -1.43
C LEU A 83 3.46 -16.20 -2.10
N ARG A 84 4.53 -16.86 -1.63
CA ARG A 84 4.84 -18.23 -2.02
C ARG A 84 3.68 -19.15 -1.62
N ARG A 85 3.44 -20.19 -2.44
CA ARG A 85 2.48 -21.24 -2.10
C ARG A 85 2.85 -21.85 -0.74
N GLY A 86 1.88 -21.94 0.16
CA GLY A 86 2.09 -22.45 1.52
C GLY A 86 2.62 -21.44 2.54
N ALA A 87 2.80 -20.16 2.17
CA ALA A 87 3.15 -19.12 3.14
C ALA A 87 2.07 -18.84 4.19
N LEU A 88 0.83 -19.28 3.92
CA LEU A 88 -0.31 -19.24 4.83
C LEU A 88 -0.97 -20.63 4.88
N PRO A 89 -1.51 -21.07 6.04
CA PRO A 89 -1.51 -20.36 7.32
C PRO A 89 -0.15 -20.39 8.04
N ILE A 90 0.07 -19.46 8.97
CA ILE A 90 1.22 -19.46 9.88
C ILE A 90 0.79 -20.15 11.20
N PRO A 91 1.56 -21.11 11.74
CA PRO A 91 1.21 -21.77 13.00
C PRO A 91 0.99 -20.78 14.14
N GLY A 92 -0.10 -20.95 14.89
CA GLY A 92 -0.46 -20.07 16.01
C GLY A 92 -1.12 -18.75 15.61
N MET A 93 -1.44 -18.55 14.33
CA MET A 93 -2.15 -17.36 13.83
C MET A 93 -3.36 -17.77 12.99
N THR A 94 -4.38 -16.92 12.97
CA THR A 94 -5.42 -16.99 11.94
C THR A 94 -4.84 -16.62 10.56
N VAL A 95 -5.55 -16.98 9.49
CA VAL A 95 -5.15 -16.63 8.12
C VAL A 95 -5.05 -15.11 7.95
N GLU A 96 -5.98 -14.36 8.53
CA GLU A 96 -5.99 -12.89 8.46
C GLU A 96 -4.81 -12.26 9.20
N GLU A 97 -4.51 -12.73 10.42
CA GLU A 97 -3.36 -12.27 11.19
C GLU A 97 -2.04 -12.58 10.47
N GLY A 98 -1.89 -13.79 9.93
CA GLY A 98 -0.73 -14.17 9.15
C GLY A 98 -0.57 -13.31 7.89
N ALA A 99 -1.65 -13.09 7.16
CA ALA A 99 -1.67 -12.22 5.98
C ALA A 99 -1.29 -10.77 6.33
N ARG A 100 -1.78 -10.26 7.46
CA ARG A 100 -1.45 -8.94 7.99
C ARG A 100 0.02 -8.84 8.39
N HIS A 101 0.54 -9.84 9.09
CA HIS A 101 1.94 -9.91 9.51
C HIS A 101 2.89 -9.89 8.30
N LEU A 102 2.64 -10.75 7.31
CA LEU A 102 3.43 -10.80 6.08
C LEU A 102 3.33 -9.49 5.28
N ARG A 103 2.14 -8.88 5.22
CA ARG A 103 1.96 -7.57 4.58
C ARG A 103 2.80 -6.49 5.23
N TYR A 104 2.80 -6.36 6.56
CA TYR A 104 3.62 -5.35 7.22
C TYR A 104 5.11 -5.57 7.02
N ARG A 105 5.57 -6.82 7.02
CA ARG A 105 6.98 -7.14 6.69
C ARG A 105 7.35 -6.71 5.27
N PHE A 106 6.47 -6.97 4.31
CA PHE A 106 6.65 -6.54 2.92
C PHE A 106 6.65 -5.01 2.78
N LEU A 107 5.70 -4.31 3.41
CA LEU A 107 5.68 -2.83 3.36
C LEU A 107 6.96 -2.23 3.96
N ALA A 108 7.43 -2.78 5.08
CA ALA A 108 8.68 -2.35 5.70
C ALA A 108 9.93 -2.68 4.86
N SER A 109 9.92 -3.75 4.05
CA SER A 109 11.03 -4.00 3.11
C SER A 109 11.04 -3.00 1.97
N VAL A 110 9.87 -2.70 1.40
CA VAL A 110 9.72 -1.67 0.35
C VAL A 110 10.17 -0.31 0.86
N ALA A 111 9.78 0.05 2.08
CA ALA A 111 10.17 1.33 2.68
C ALA A 111 11.70 1.47 2.75
N ARG A 112 12.41 0.41 3.19
CA ARG A 112 13.87 0.40 3.26
C ARG A 112 14.52 0.49 1.87
N GLU A 113 14.00 -0.25 0.89
CA GLU A 113 14.55 -0.26 -0.48
C GLU A 113 14.43 1.10 -1.17
N HIS A 114 13.33 1.82 -0.90
CA HIS A 114 13.06 3.12 -1.51
C HIS A 114 13.46 4.32 -0.65
N MET A 115 14.14 4.09 0.48
CA MET A 115 14.45 5.14 1.47
C MET A 115 13.21 5.97 1.84
N ALA A 116 12.06 5.30 1.93
CA ALA A 116 10.80 5.89 2.35
C ALA A 116 10.79 6.06 3.87
N ASP A 117 10.26 7.19 4.33
CA ASP A 117 10.28 7.52 5.76
C ASP A 117 9.32 6.63 6.58
N ARG A 118 8.28 6.09 5.94
CA ARG A 118 7.28 5.17 6.52
C ARG A 118 6.69 4.22 5.48
#